data_AF-A0AAD4HF27-F1
#
_entry.id   AF-A0AAD4HF27-F1
#
_cell.length_a   1.000
_cell.length_b   1.000
_cell.length_c   1.000
_cell.angle_alpha   90.00
_cell.angle_beta   90.00
_cell.angle_gamma   90.00
#
_symmetry.space_group_name_H-M   'P 1'
#
loop_
_entity.id
_entity.type
_entity.pdbx_description
1 polymer ?
#
loop_
_entity_poly.entity_id
_entity_poly.type
_entity_poly.pdbx_seq_one_letter_code
_entity_poly.pdbx_strand_id
1 'polypeptide(L)'
;MRVPTSPSARAKRQIASLMEEVETLKQDKVTKKRKTTFYVSQGRAIRRMVDLYTPIEDLIAENDRHCEESDKDFTPEQDQLQRGYIELAKVLSWLHNKLADLDHEESNDMLKKLKRGADSARGDDTGTLKELVASWVNNECCPIPLIRTDDKHHRGFVSDACGKLLCPAEWHWEDPMYVMLPHQ
;
A
#
# COMPACT_ATOMS: atom_id res chain seq x y z
N MET A 1 -19.55 8.74 -4.80
CA MET A 1 -20.67 7.88 -4.36
C MET A 1 -20.21 7.16 -3.11
N ARG A 2 -20.86 7.38 -1.96
CA ARG A 2 -20.48 6.84 -0.65
C ARG A 2 -20.98 5.41 -0.48
N VAL A 3 -20.22 4.56 0.22
CA VAL A 3 -20.69 3.22 0.63
C VAL A 3 -21.29 3.35 2.03
N PRO A 4 -22.61 3.19 2.21
CA PRO A 4 -23.25 3.40 3.50
C PRO A 4 -22.87 2.27 4.47
N THR A 5 -22.13 2.59 5.54
CA THR A 5 -21.88 1.65 6.65
C THR A 5 -22.95 1.79 7.72
N SER A 6 -23.33 0.70 8.39
CA SER A 6 -24.32 0.78 9.48
C SER A 6 -23.71 1.53 10.70
N PRO A 7 -24.50 2.35 11.42
CA PRO A 7 -24.02 3.04 12.62
C PRO A 7 -23.50 2.08 13.70
N SER A 8 -24.16 0.92 13.87
CA SER A 8 -23.72 -0.12 14.80
C SER A 8 -22.35 -0.69 14.42
N ALA A 9 -22.11 -0.95 13.13
CA ALA A 9 -20.83 -1.47 12.66
C ALA A 9 -19.68 -0.45 12.81
N ARG A 10 -19.97 0.85 12.68
CA ARG A 10 -18.99 1.92 12.97
C ARG A 10 -18.70 2.03 14.46
N ALA A 11 -19.73 2.13 15.29
CA ALA A 11 -19.59 2.23 16.74
C ALA A 11 -18.82 1.05 17.33
N LYS A 12 -19.06 -0.19 16.87
CA LYS A 12 -18.29 -1.37 17.26
C LYS A 12 -16.80 -1.21 16.99
N ARG A 13 -16.42 -0.71 15.82
CA ARG A 13 -15.01 -0.51 15.43
C ARG A 13 -14.37 0.63 16.23
N GLN A 14 -15.07 1.72 16.43
CA GLN A 14 -14.57 2.87 17.21
C GLN A 14 -14.38 2.52 18.69
N ILE A 15 -15.37 1.90 19.34
CA ILE A 15 -15.26 1.43 20.73
C ILE A 15 -14.05 0.53 20.88
N ALA A 16 -13.83 -0.35 19.92
CA ALA A 16 -12.78 -1.33 20.04
C ALA A 16 -11.39 -0.78 19.69
N SER A 17 -11.28 0.24 18.83
CA SER A 17 -10.06 1.04 18.68
C SER A 17 -9.68 1.74 19.99
N LEU A 18 -10.66 2.34 20.69
CA LEU A 18 -10.45 2.95 22.01
C LEU A 18 -10.08 1.91 23.08
N MET A 19 -10.69 0.72 23.04
CA MET A 19 -10.34 -0.38 23.93
C MET A 19 -8.92 -0.92 23.66
N GLU A 20 -8.49 -1.00 22.39
CA GLU A 20 -7.13 -1.39 22.04
C GLU A 20 -6.09 -0.35 22.50
N GLU A 21 -6.40 0.95 22.43
CA GLU A 21 -5.57 2.00 23.03
C GLU A 21 -5.42 1.82 24.55
N VAL A 22 -6.49 1.39 25.24
CA VAL A 22 -6.46 1.07 26.68
C VAL A 22 -5.73 -0.25 26.99
N GLU A 23 -5.83 -1.25 26.11
CA GLU A 23 -5.24 -2.58 26.29
C GLU A 23 -3.75 -2.60 25.92
N THR A 24 -3.33 -1.82 24.92
CA THR A 24 -1.91 -1.63 24.56
C THR A 24 -1.12 -0.97 25.70
N LEU A 25 -1.79 -0.25 26.59
CA LEU A 25 -1.23 0.25 27.84
C LEU A 25 -1.11 -0.82 28.96
N LYS A 26 -1.65 -2.03 28.76
CA LYS A 26 -1.75 -3.08 29.80
C LYS A 26 -1.11 -4.44 29.50
N GLN A 27 -0.68 -4.69 28.26
CA GLN A 27 -0.01 -5.90 27.74
C GLN A 27 -0.03 -7.21 28.55
N ASP A 28 -0.62 -8.25 27.94
CA ASP A 28 0.03 -9.54 27.69
C ASP A 28 -0.63 -10.28 26.50
N LYS A 29 0.14 -11.11 25.77
CA LYS A 29 -0.25 -11.69 24.46
C LYS A 29 -1.01 -13.02 24.55
N VAL A 30 -2.01 -13.20 23.69
CA VAL A 30 -2.72 -14.48 23.45
C VAL A 30 -2.59 -14.94 21.98
N THR A 31 -2.46 -16.26 21.77
CA THR A 31 -2.25 -16.93 20.47
C THR A 31 -3.56 -17.51 19.91
N LYS A 32 -3.87 -17.33 18.60
CA LYS A 32 -5.11 -17.84 17.95
C LYS A 32 -4.90 -18.71 16.69
N LYS A 33 -5.84 -19.65 16.49
CA LYS A 33 -5.84 -20.77 15.51
C LYS A 33 -6.11 -20.34 14.04
N ARG A 34 -5.47 -21.05 13.10
CA ARG A 34 -5.46 -20.79 11.64
C ARG A 34 -6.79 -21.13 10.93
N LYS A 35 -7.49 -20.10 10.41
CA LYS A 35 -8.20 -20.12 9.12
C LYS A 35 -7.44 -19.17 8.18
N THR A 36 -6.53 -19.69 7.34
CA THR A 36 -5.39 -18.89 6.87
C THR A 36 -5.29 -18.55 5.39
N THR A 37 -6.03 -19.17 4.48
CA THR A 37 -5.73 -19.04 3.04
C THR A 37 -6.64 -18.07 2.28
N PHE A 38 -7.93 -18.01 2.62
CA PHE A 38 -8.88 -17.18 1.86
C PHE A 38 -8.54 -15.69 1.89
N TYR A 39 -8.47 -15.07 3.08
CA TYR A 39 -8.19 -13.64 3.21
C TYR A 39 -6.82 -13.24 2.68
N VAL A 40 -5.79 -14.08 2.85
CA VAL A 40 -4.48 -13.83 2.25
C VAL A 40 -4.55 -13.86 0.73
N SER A 41 -5.27 -14.83 0.14
CA SER A 41 -5.46 -14.90 -1.31
C SER A 41 -6.21 -13.69 -1.85
N GLN A 42 -7.33 -13.31 -1.22
CA GLN A 42 -8.12 -12.14 -1.61
C GLN A 42 -7.33 -10.83 -1.47
N GLY A 43 -6.51 -10.72 -0.43
CA GLY A 43 -5.67 -9.55 -0.18
C GLY A 43 -4.71 -9.22 -1.31
N ARG A 44 -4.27 -10.22 -2.08
CA ARG A 44 -3.34 -10.02 -3.21
C ARG A 44 -3.86 -9.06 -4.29
N ALA A 45 -5.19 -8.91 -4.43
CA ALA A 45 -5.77 -7.99 -5.39
C ALA A 45 -5.64 -6.52 -4.97
N ILE A 46 -5.53 -6.23 -3.66
CA ILE A 46 -5.63 -4.87 -3.11
C ILE A 46 -4.55 -3.95 -3.67
N ARG A 47 -3.27 -4.35 -3.62
CA ARG A 47 -2.16 -3.51 -4.10
C ARG A 47 -2.14 -3.31 -5.61
N ARG A 48 -2.81 -4.19 -6.36
CA ARG A 48 -2.86 -4.16 -7.82
C ARG A 48 -4.04 -3.35 -8.34
N MET A 49 -5.16 -3.38 -7.63
CA MET A 49 -6.44 -2.86 -8.12
C MET A 49 -6.95 -1.64 -7.34
N VAL A 50 -6.47 -1.41 -6.12
CA VAL A 50 -6.99 -0.37 -5.22
C VAL A 50 -5.94 0.71 -4.99
N ASP A 51 -4.91 0.38 -4.22
CA ASP A 51 -3.84 1.31 -3.86
C ASP A 51 -2.56 0.54 -3.46
N LEU A 52 -1.44 0.98 -4.01
CA LEU A 52 -0.14 0.33 -3.87
C LEU A 52 0.46 0.43 -2.46
N TYR A 53 0.17 1.47 -1.68
CA TYR A 53 0.85 1.75 -0.41
C TYR A 53 -0.09 2.04 0.75
N THR A 54 -1.26 2.63 0.49
CA THR A 54 -2.19 3.07 1.53
C THR A 54 -2.67 1.90 2.40
N PRO A 55 -2.51 1.95 3.73
CA PRO A 55 -3.03 0.93 4.64
C PRO A 55 -4.53 0.68 4.44
N ILE A 56 -4.96 -0.58 4.55
CA ILE A 56 -6.38 -0.95 4.34
C ILE A 56 -7.24 -0.32 5.44
N GLU A 57 -6.67 -0.24 6.64
CA GLU A 57 -7.25 0.37 7.84
C GLU A 57 -7.55 1.85 7.63
N ASP A 58 -6.65 2.59 6.97
CA ASP A 58 -6.83 4.02 6.69
C ASP A 58 -7.97 4.26 5.70
N LEU A 59 -8.10 3.41 4.67
CA LEU A 59 -9.23 3.45 3.74
C LEU A 59 -10.56 3.21 4.48
N ILE A 60 -10.58 2.23 5.38
CA ILE A 60 -11.76 1.88 6.17
C ILE A 60 -12.14 3.03 7.11
N ALA A 61 -11.16 3.59 7.82
CA ALA A 61 -11.34 4.70 8.75
C ALA A 61 -11.86 5.95 8.04
N GLU A 62 -11.34 6.26 6.85
CA GLU A 62 -11.80 7.43 6.11
C GLU A 62 -13.21 7.25 5.55
N ASN A 63 -13.66 6.03 5.26
CA ASN A 63 -15.08 5.81 4.97
C ASN A 63 -15.98 6.00 6.21
N ASP A 64 -15.48 5.74 7.42
CA ASP A 64 -16.23 5.86 8.67
C ASP A 64 -16.37 7.29 9.21
N ARG A 65 -15.31 8.10 9.23
CA ARG A 65 -15.16 9.18 8.25
C ARG A 65 -16.37 9.93 7.68
N HIS A 66 -16.46 9.83 6.35
CA HIS A 66 -17.50 10.40 5.49
C HIS A 66 -18.92 9.96 5.83
N CYS A 67 -19.13 8.67 6.13
CA CYS A 67 -19.62 8.31 7.43
C CYS A 67 -20.45 9.29 8.31
N GLU A 68 -19.76 9.75 9.33
CA GLU A 68 -20.25 10.51 10.47
C GLU A 68 -20.32 12.01 10.16
N GLU A 69 -19.47 12.47 9.24
CA GLU A 69 -19.26 13.89 8.96
C GLU A 69 -19.77 14.29 7.57
N SER A 70 -20.96 13.82 7.15
CA SER A 70 -21.44 13.95 5.76
C SER A 70 -21.54 15.38 5.22
N ASP A 71 -21.62 16.37 6.11
CA ASP A 71 -21.90 17.77 5.77
C ASP A 71 -20.66 18.66 5.91
N LYS A 72 -19.46 18.08 6.12
CA LYS A 72 -18.19 18.80 6.19
C LYS A 72 -17.46 18.78 4.86
N ASP A 73 -16.67 19.81 4.63
CA ASP A 73 -15.67 19.83 3.55
C ASP A 73 -14.50 18.90 3.91
N PHE A 74 -14.08 18.08 2.96
CA PHE A 74 -12.97 17.15 3.11
C PHE A 74 -11.74 17.66 2.35
N THR A 75 -10.54 17.36 2.86
CA THR A 75 -9.31 17.72 2.17
C THR A 75 -9.10 16.83 0.92
N PRO A 76 -8.26 17.25 -0.04
CA PRO A 76 -7.92 16.43 -1.20
C PRO A 76 -7.39 15.03 -0.84
N GLU A 77 -6.66 14.93 0.27
CA GLU A 77 -6.11 13.68 0.80
C GLU A 77 -7.20 12.76 1.35
N GLN A 78 -8.18 13.31 2.08
CA GLN A 78 -9.34 12.56 2.57
C GLN A 78 -10.19 12.04 1.40
N ASP A 79 -10.44 12.89 0.41
CA ASP A 79 -11.13 12.49 -0.82
C ASP A 79 -10.38 11.37 -1.57
N GLN A 80 -9.04 11.40 -1.55
CA GLN A 80 -8.22 10.34 -2.14
C GLN A 80 -8.40 9.01 -1.40
N LEU A 81 -8.34 9.01 -0.08
CA LEU A 81 -8.56 7.83 0.75
C LEU A 81 -9.98 7.27 0.56
N GLN A 82 -10.99 8.15 0.46
CA GLN A 82 -12.37 7.73 0.18
C GLN A 82 -12.52 7.09 -1.20
N ARG A 83 -11.88 7.64 -2.24
CA ARG A 83 -11.82 6.99 -3.55
C ARG A 83 -11.17 5.60 -3.44
N GLY A 84 -10.09 5.49 -2.68
CA GLY A 84 -9.45 4.21 -2.39
C GLY A 84 -10.40 3.21 -1.71
N TYR A 85 -11.20 3.64 -0.72
CA TYR A 85 -12.19 2.77 -0.10
C TYR A 85 -13.30 2.34 -1.07
N ILE A 86 -13.77 3.25 -1.93
CA ILE A 86 -14.77 2.91 -2.95
C ILE A 86 -14.25 1.82 -3.88
N GLU A 87 -13.00 1.91 -4.33
CA GLU A 87 -12.38 0.85 -5.13
C GLU A 87 -12.16 -0.43 -4.33
N LEU A 88 -11.76 -0.34 -3.06
CA LEU A 88 -11.65 -1.50 -2.17
C LEU A 88 -12.98 -2.25 -2.05
N ALA A 89 -14.08 -1.52 -1.88
CA ALA A 89 -15.42 -2.10 -1.79
C ALA A 89 -15.91 -2.70 -3.13
N LYS A 90 -15.40 -2.25 -4.28
CA LYS A 90 -15.67 -2.88 -5.57
C LYS A 90 -14.86 -4.17 -5.75
N VAL A 91 -13.55 -4.12 -5.46
CA VAL A 91 -12.62 -5.25 -5.61
C VAL A 91 -12.99 -6.37 -4.64
N LEU A 92 -13.34 -6.03 -3.40
CA LEU A 92 -13.76 -6.95 -2.36
C LEU A 92 -15.20 -6.64 -1.95
N SER A 93 -16.16 -6.92 -2.82
CA SER A 93 -17.59 -6.64 -2.60
C SER A 93 -18.19 -7.26 -1.33
N TRP A 94 -17.59 -8.34 -0.84
CA TRP A 94 -17.98 -9.00 0.42
C TRP A 94 -17.42 -8.31 1.67
N LEU A 95 -16.39 -7.47 1.55
CA LEU A 95 -15.64 -6.93 2.69
C LEU A 95 -16.53 -6.11 3.61
N HIS A 96 -17.37 -5.24 3.05
CA HIS A 96 -18.20 -4.33 3.81
C HIS A 96 -19.17 -5.07 4.74
N ASN A 97 -19.94 -6.01 4.18
CA ASN A 97 -20.88 -6.84 4.95
C ASN A 97 -20.13 -7.68 5.98
N LYS A 98 -18.96 -8.22 5.60
CA LYS A 98 -18.16 -9.04 6.50
C LYS A 98 -17.64 -8.25 7.71
N LEU A 99 -17.20 -7.01 7.50
CA LEU A 99 -16.76 -6.12 8.59
C LEU A 99 -17.91 -5.76 9.55
N ALA A 100 -19.15 -5.74 9.09
CA ALA A 100 -20.31 -5.47 9.94
C ALA A 100 -20.69 -6.67 10.85
N ASP A 101 -20.44 -7.89 10.37
CA ASP A 101 -20.77 -9.13 11.08
C ASP A 101 -19.73 -9.54 12.13
N LEU A 102 -18.45 -9.28 11.86
CA LEU A 102 -17.34 -9.70 12.71
C LEU A 102 -17.23 -8.82 13.96
N ASP A 103 -16.74 -9.41 15.05
CA ASP A 103 -16.25 -8.62 16.17
C ASP A 103 -14.91 -7.92 15.85
N HIS A 104 -14.42 -7.12 16.79
CA HIS A 104 -13.18 -6.37 16.59
C HIS A 104 -11.95 -7.25 16.44
N GLU A 105 -11.81 -8.28 17.27
CA GLU A 105 -10.64 -9.15 17.24
C GLU A 105 -10.61 -9.96 15.93
N GLU A 106 -11.78 -10.44 15.50
CA GLU A 106 -11.95 -11.17 14.25
C GLU A 106 -11.74 -10.27 13.02
N SER A 107 -12.24 -9.03 13.05
CA SER A 107 -12.00 -8.07 11.97
C SER A 107 -10.53 -7.68 11.88
N ASN A 108 -9.86 -7.43 13.00
CA ASN A 108 -8.42 -7.15 13.03
C ASN A 108 -7.58 -8.33 12.50
N ASP A 109 -7.90 -9.57 12.88
CA ASP A 109 -7.25 -10.76 12.34
C ASP A 109 -7.49 -10.91 10.82
N MET A 110 -8.70 -10.63 10.35
CA MET A 110 -9.03 -10.63 8.92
C MET A 110 -8.22 -9.56 8.16
N LEU A 111 -8.18 -8.33 8.65
CA LEU A 111 -7.45 -7.22 8.04
C LEU A 111 -5.94 -7.49 7.99
N LYS A 112 -5.35 -8.03 9.07
CA LYS A 112 -3.95 -8.48 9.09
C LYS A 112 -3.65 -9.51 7.99
N LYS A 113 -4.58 -10.42 7.72
CA LYS A 113 -4.42 -11.43 6.64
C LYS A 113 -4.58 -10.81 5.25
N LEU A 114 -5.53 -9.91 5.06
CA LEU A 114 -5.68 -9.17 3.80
C LEU A 114 -4.43 -8.35 3.51
N LYS A 115 -3.92 -7.60 4.50
CA LYS A 115 -2.68 -6.84 4.41
C LYS A 115 -1.49 -7.72 4.05
N ARG A 116 -1.35 -8.88 4.70
CA ARG A 116 -0.30 -9.85 4.35
C ARG A 116 -0.37 -10.25 2.87
N GLY A 117 -1.57 -10.59 2.38
CA GLY A 117 -1.76 -10.91 0.97
C GLY A 117 -1.39 -9.76 0.04
N ALA A 118 -1.85 -8.57 0.37
CA ALA A 118 -1.60 -7.33 -0.34
C ALA A 118 -0.08 -7.06 -0.45
N ASP A 119 0.62 -7.09 0.67
CA ASP A 119 2.06 -6.82 0.73
C ASP A 119 2.88 -7.92 0.05
N SER A 120 2.46 -9.19 0.13
CA SER A 120 3.10 -10.28 -0.63
C SER A 120 2.97 -10.07 -2.14
N ALA A 121 1.78 -9.72 -2.65
CA ALA A 121 1.60 -9.47 -4.09
C ALA A 121 2.46 -8.29 -4.58
N ARG A 122 2.51 -7.19 -3.81
CA ARG A 122 3.41 -6.06 -4.11
C ARG A 122 4.88 -6.47 -4.08
N GLY A 123 5.26 -7.33 -3.12
CA GLY A 123 6.60 -7.90 -3.04
C GLY A 123 6.98 -8.68 -4.29
N ASP A 124 6.09 -9.57 -4.74
CA ASP A 124 6.26 -10.35 -5.97
C ASP A 124 6.42 -9.42 -7.18
N ASP A 125 5.47 -8.50 -7.37
CA ASP A 125 5.43 -7.62 -8.55
C ASP A 125 6.66 -6.70 -8.60
N THR A 126 7.04 -6.09 -7.48
CA THR A 126 8.24 -5.23 -7.40
C THR A 126 9.54 -6.02 -7.43
N GLY A 127 9.52 -7.31 -7.08
CA GLY A 127 10.65 -8.21 -7.24
C GLY A 127 10.93 -8.45 -8.72
N THR A 128 9.94 -8.95 -9.45
CA THR A 128 10.04 -9.23 -10.89
C THR A 128 10.35 -7.98 -11.71
N LEU A 129 9.75 -6.84 -11.38
CA LEU A 129 9.98 -5.59 -12.11
C LEU A 129 11.44 -5.12 -12.06
N LYS A 130 12.16 -5.36 -10.95
CA LYS A 130 13.56 -4.93 -10.81
C LYS A 130 14.49 -5.62 -11.80
N GLU A 131 14.25 -6.90 -12.08
CA GLU A 131 15.04 -7.67 -13.04
C GLU A 131 14.70 -7.24 -14.46
N LEU A 132 13.40 -7.08 -14.77
CA LEU A 132 12.93 -6.62 -16.07
C LEU A 132 13.46 -5.22 -16.43
N VAL A 133 13.42 -4.27 -15.49
CA VAL A 133 13.93 -2.91 -15.72
C VAL A 133 15.45 -2.94 -15.98
N ALA A 134 16.22 -3.72 -15.22
CA ALA A 134 17.66 -3.84 -15.47
C ALA A 134 17.94 -4.43 -16.87
N SER A 135 17.20 -5.45 -17.28
CA SER A 135 17.31 -6.01 -18.64
C SER A 135 16.91 -4.99 -19.71
N TRP A 136 15.86 -4.21 -19.48
CA TRP A 136 15.41 -3.18 -20.40
C TRP A 136 16.45 -2.06 -20.55
N VAL A 137 17.02 -1.56 -19.46
CA VAL A 137 18.10 -0.55 -19.52
C VAL A 137 19.32 -1.09 -20.28
N ASN A 138 19.68 -2.36 -20.08
CA ASN A 138 20.77 -2.99 -20.82
C ASN A 138 20.52 -3.01 -22.34
N ASN A 139 19.28 -3.26 -22.74
CA ASN A 139 18.90 -3.33 -24.15
C ASN A 139 18.78 -1.94 -24.79
N GLU A 140 18.12 -0.99 -24.13
CA GLU A 140 17.82 0.32 -24.72
C GLU A 140 18.94 1.35 -24.56
N CYS A 141 19.66 1.31 -23.43
CA CYS A 141 20.67 2.31 -23.09
C CYS A 141 22.10 1.80 -23.27
N CYS A 142 22.29 0.49 -23.39
CA CYS A 142 23.58 -0.18 -23.54
C CYS A 142 24.70 0.39 -22.63
N PRO A 143 24.47 0.47 -21.29
CA PRO A 143 25.46 1.01 -20.37
C PRO A 143 26.73 0.16 -20.35
N ILE A 144 27.86 0.79 -20.03
CA ILE A 144 29.15 0.13 -19.84
C ILE A 144 29.63 0.42 -18.41
N PRO A 145 29.74 -0.58 -17.52
CA PRO A 145 29.36 -1.98 -17.71
C PRO A 145 27.83 -2.20 -17.74
N LEU A 146 27.39 -3.33 -18.29
CA LEU A 146 25.97 -3.73 -18.25
C LEU A 146 25.50 -3.88 -16.80
N ILE A 147 24.25 -3.50 -16.56
CA ILE A 147 23.61 -3.59 -15.26
C ILE A 147 23.29 -5.04 -14.95
N ARG A 148 23.78 -5.50 -13.81
CA ARG A 148 23.46 -6.82 -13.27
C ARG A 148 22.03 -6.86 -12.74
N THR A 149 21.25 -7.86 -13.14
CA THR A 149 19.84 -8.01 -12.72
C THR A 149 19.68 -8.50 -11.28
N ASP A 150 20.70 -9.12 -10.70
CA ASP A 150 20.76 -9.62 -9.33
C ASP A 150 21.37 -8.62 -8.33
N ASP A 151 22.12 -7.62 -8.82
CA ASP A 151 22.85 -6.66 -8.00
C ASP A 151 22.31 -5.23 -8.14
N LYS A 152 22.14 -4.54 -7.01
CA LYS A 152 21.56 -3.19 -6.93
C LYS A 152 22.61 -2.09 -6.76
N HIS A 153 23.86 -2.42 -6.43
CA HIS A 153 24.89 -1.42 -6.10
C HIS A 153 25.27 -0.55 -7.30
N HIS A 154 25.10 -1.08 -8.51
CA HIS A 154 25.44 -0.39 -9.76
C HIS A 154 24.21 0.17 -10.49
N ARG A 155 23.15 0.51 -9.75
CA ARG A 155 21.89 1.07 -10.28
C ARG A 155 21.62 2.44 -9.71
N GLY A 156 20.55 3.09 -10.20
CA GLY A 156 20.15 4.41 -9.74
C GLY A 156 21.17 5.47 -10.16
N PHE A 157 21.41 6.46 -9.31
CA PHE A 157 22.33 7.57 -9.63
C PHE A 157 23.81 7.19 -9.73
N VAL A 158 24.19 5.96 -9.33
CA VAL A 158 25.57 5.45 -9.47
C VAL A 158 25.89 5.05 -10.92
N SER A 159 24.86 4.77 -11.73
CA SER A 159 25.01 4.45 -13.16
C SER A 159 24.53 5.63 -13.98
N ASP A 160 25.35 6.16 -14.88
CA ASP A 160 24.97 7.29 -15.74
C ASP A 160 23.70 7.00 -16.55
N ALA A 161 23.55 5.77 -17.07
CA ALA A 161 22.36 5.39 -17.83
C ALA A 161 21.10 5.40 -16.96
N CYS A 162 21.16 4.85 -15.75
CA CYS A 162 20.05 4.91 -14.81
C CYS A 162 19.79 6.34 -14.31
N GLY A 163 20.85 7.10 -14.00
CA GLY A 163 20.77 8.46 -13.50
C GLY A 163 20.11 9.39 -14.50
N LYS A 164 20.48 9.29 -15.78
CA LYS A 164 19.80 9.99 -16.90
C LYS A 164 18.29 9.75 -16.92
N LEU A 165 17.86 8.50 -16.73
CA LEU A 165 16.44 8.12 -16.71
C LEU A 165 15.69 8.59 -15.46
N LEU A 166 16.40 8.76 -14.34
CA LEU A 166 15.84 9.24 -13.07
C LEU A 166 15.93 10.77 -12.92
N CYS A 167 16.65 11.43 -13.82
CA CYS A 167 16.81 12.88 -13.80
C CYS A 167 15.44 13.54 -13.98
N PRO A 168 15.06 14.49 -13.11
CA PRO A 168 13.83 15.26 -13.29
C PRO A 168 13.79 15.91 -14.68
N ALA A 169 12.60 16.01 -15.27
CA ALA A 169 12.44 16.51 -16.63
C ALA A 169 12.86 18.00 -16.76
N GLU A 170 12.84 18.74 -15.66
CA GLU A 170 13.27 20.13 -15.57
C GLU A 170 14.80 20.27 -15.60
N TRP A 171 15.54 19.18 -15.40
CA TRP A 171 16.99 19.19 -15.26
C TRP A 171 17.65 18.49 -16.46
N HIS A 172 18.78 19.02 -16.89
CA HIS A 172 19.59 18.40 -17.92
C HIS A 172 20.72 17.62 -17.27
N TRP A 173 20.69 16.29 -17.40
CA TRP A 173 21.72 15.42 -16.82
C TRP A 173 23.15 15.80 -17.23
N GLU A 174 23.31 16.32 -18.44
CA GLU A 174 24.61 16.72 -19.01
C GLU A 174 25.01 18.15 -18.66
N ASP A 175 24.22 18.87 -17.85
CA ASP A 175 24.55 20.22 -17.44
C ASP A 175 25.77 20.22 -16.50
N PRO A 176 26.91 20.81 -16.93
CA PRO A 176 28.15 20.80 -16.17
C PRO A 176 28.06 21.51 -14.82
N MET A 177 27.05 22.35 -14.58
CA MET A 177 26.82 22.97 -13.26
C MET A 177 26.36 21.95 -12.20
N TYR A 178 25.86 20.79 -12.61
CA TYR A 178 25.28 19.77 -11.73
C TYR A 178 25.98 18.40 -11.84
N VAL A 179 27.04 18.30 -12.64
CA VAL A 179 27.86 17.09 -12.71
C VAL A 179 28.51 16.87 -11.34
N MET A 180 27.92 15.96 -10.56
CA MET A 180 28.54 15.47 -9.33
C MET A 180 29.91 14.94 -9.70
N LEU A 181 30.94 15.52 -9.05
CA LEU A 181 32.35 15.24 -9.27
C LEU A 181 32.61 13.73 -9.43
N PRO A 182 33.48 13.32 -10.37
CA PRO A 182 33.71 11.92 -10.67
C PRO A 182 34.14 11.17 -9.39
N HIS A 183 33.44 10.08 -9.10
CA HIS A 183 33.84 9.13 -8.07
C HIS A 183 35.19 8.53 -8.44
N GLN A 184 36.23 8.92 -7.69
CA GLN A 184 37.53 8.25 -7.64
C GLN A 184 37.44 6.94 -6.88
#